data_AF-A0A834BJI9-F1
#
_entry.id   AF-A0A834BJI9-F1
#
_cell.length_a   1.000
_cell.length_b   1.000
_cell.length_c   1.000
_cell.angle_alpha   90.00
_cell.angle_beta   90.00
_cell.angle_gamma   90.00
#
_symmetry.space_group_name_H-M   'P 1'
#
loop_
_entity.id
_entity.type
_entity.pdbx_description
1 polymer ?
#
loop_
_entity_poly.entity_id
_entity_poly.type
_entity_poly.pdbx_seq_one_letter_code
_entity_poly.pdbx_strand_id
1 'polypeptide(L)'
;MPLLHRKPFVRQKPPADLRPDEEVFYCKVTNEIFRHYDDFFERTILCNSLVWSCAVTGRPGLTYQEALESEKRARQNLQSFPEPLIIPVLYLTNLTHRSRLHEICDDIFAYVKDRYFVEETVEVIRNNGARLQCRILEVLPPSHQNGFANGHVSSVDGETIIISDSDDSETQNSSFQNGKKRDAIDPLLFKYKVQPTEKELYECAIVKATHISRRKHLFSREKLKLFLKQHCEPQDGIIKVKVIRTVKLFARKKKKKRNSGDIKL
;
A
#
# COMPACT_ATOMS: atom_id res chain seq x y z
N MET A 1 -15.40 -2.03 -15.24
CA MET A 1 -16.74 -2.49 -15.60
C MET A 1 -17.03 -3.66 -14.70
N PRO A 2 -18.20 -3.70 -14.04
CA PRO A 2 -18.57 -4.76 -13.13
C PRO A 2 -18.38 -6.15 -13.75
N LEU A 3 -18.04 -7.10 -12.90
CA LEU A 3 -17.91 -8.50 -13.29
C LEU A 3 -19.23 -9.21 -13.06
N LEU A 4 -19.71 -9.94 -14.06
CA LEU A 4 -20.87 -10.81 -13.95
C LEU A 4 -20.38 -12.21 -13.58
N HIS A 5 -20.81 -12.77 -12.45
CA HIS A 5 -20.29 -14.06 -11.94
C HIS A 5 -18.75 -14.12 -11.93
N ARG A 6 -18.10 -13.01 -11.55
CA ARG A 6 -16.64 -12.83 -11.53
C ARG A 6 -15.94 -12.91 -12.90
N LYS A 7 -16.69 -12.88 -14.01
CA LYS A 7 -16.17 -12.80 -15.37
C LYS A 7 -16.38 -11.40 -15.94
N PRO A 8 -15.51 -10.94 -16.88
CA PRO A 8 -15.75 -9.71 -17.61
C PRO A 8 -17.12 -9.76 -18.27
N PHE A 9 -17.96 -8.79 -17.95
CA PHE A 9 -19.20 -8.57 -18.67
C PHE A 9 -18.88 -7.85 -19.98
N VAL A 10 -19.70 -8.02 -21.01
CA VAL A 10 -19.62 -7.25 -22.26
C VAL A 10 -21.02 -6.79 -22.59
N ARG A 11 -21.17 -5.48 -22.76
CA ARG A 11 -22.45 -4.89 -23.16
C ARG A 11 -22.72 -5.20 -24.63
N GLN A 12 -23.99 -5.37 -24.97
CA GLN A 12 -24.44 -5.43 -26.34
C GLN A 12 -24.18 -4.07 -27.00
N LYS A 13 -23.69 -4.12 -28.24
CA LYS A 13 -23.59 -2.92 -29.06
C LYS A 13 -24.98 -2.56 -29.59
N PRO A 14 -25.26 -1.27 -29.81
CA PRO A 14 -26.47 -0.87 -30.53
C PRO A 14 -26.55 -1.61 -31.88
N PRO A 15 -27.74 -2.03 -32.34
CA PRO A 15 -27.94 -2.58 -33.67
C PRO A 15 -27.36 -1.64 -34.74
N ALA A 16 -26.62 -2.18 -35.71
CA ALA A 16 -25.93 -1.36 -36.72
C ALA A 16 -26.91 -0.70 -37.71
N ASP A 17 -28.09 -1.29 -37.85
CA ASP A 17 -29.20 -0.87 -38.70
C ASP A 17 -30.25 -0.02 -37.96
N LEU A 18 -29.95 0.41 -36.73
CA LEU A 18 -30.86 1.21 -35.91
C LEU A 18 -31.14 2.55 -36.58
N ARG A 19 -32.42 2.84 -36.87
CA ARG A 19 -32.81 4.13 -37.45
C ARG A 19 -32.93 5.22 -36.37
N PRO A 20 -32.68 6.50 -36.69
CA PRO A 20 -32.77 7.59 -35.71
C PRO A 20 -34.16 7.79 -35.09
N ASP A 21 -35.20 7.43 -35.85
CA ASP A 21 -36.62 7.54 -35.52
C ASP A 21 -37.22 6.25 -34.93
N GLU A 22 -36.41 5.20 -34.75
CA GLU A 22 -36.89 3.89 -34.30
C GLU A 22 -37.22 3.89 -32.79
N GLU A 23 -38.42 3.43 -32.44
CA GLU A 23 -38.81 3.22 -31.04
C GLU A 23 -38.13 1.97 -30.48
N VAL A 24 -37.46 2.12 -29.35
CA VAL A 24 -36.66 1.08 -28.72
C VAL A 24 -36.74 1.15 -27.20
N PHE A 25 -36.43 0.02 -26.54
CA PHE A 25 -36.28 -0.04 -25.11
C PHE A 25 -34.85 0.30 -24.70
N TYR A 26 -34.70 1.30 -23.83
CA TYR A 26 -33.40 1.80 -23.40
C TYR A 26 -33.11 1.47 -21.93
N CYS A 27 -32.09 0.64 -21.69
CA CYS A 27 -31.59 0.36 -20.35
C CYS A 27 -30.62 1.45 -19.90
N LYS A 28 -31.11 2.42 -19.12
CA LYS A 28 -30.33 3.57 -18.63
C LYS A 28 -29.08 3.18 -17.85
N VAL A 29 -29.13 2.11 -17.06
CA VAL A 29 -28.04 1.73 -16.16
C VAL A 29 -26.84 1.18 -16.93
N THR A 30 -27.07 0.37 -17.95
CA THR A 30 -26.02 -0.20 -18.80
C THR A 30 -25.77 0.61 -20.09
N ASN A 31 -26.64 1.56 -20.40
CA ASN A 31 -26.63 2.33 -21.65
C ASN A 31 -26.72 1.40 -22.87
N GLU A 32 -27.67 0.46 -22.83
CA GLU A 32 -27.94 -0.52 -23.89
C GLU A 32 -29.33 -0.31 -24.49
N ILE A 33 -29.48 -0.69 -25.75
CA ILE A 33 -30.69 -0.52 -26.54
C ILE A 33 -31.19 -1.91 -26.96
N PHE A 34 -32.49 -2.14 -26.85
CA PHE A 34 -33.15 -3.39 -27.18
C PHE A 34 -34.39 -3.11 -28.05
N ARG A 35 -34.60 -3.91 -29.09
CA ARG A 35 -35.83 -3.86 -29.92
C ARG A 35 -36.98 -4.60 -29.26
N HIS A 36 -36.69 -5.70 -28.59
CA HIS A 36 -37.69 -6.53 -27.94
C HIS A 36 -37.79 -6.24 -26.45
N TYR A 37 -39.02 -6.24 -25.95
CA TYR A 37 -39.30 -6.02 -24.53
C TYR A 37 -38.68 -7.11 -23.66
N ASP A 38 -38.75 -8.37 -24.08
CA ASP A 38 -38.24 -9.51 -23.31
C ASP A 38 -36.73 -9.38 -23.05
N ASP A 39 -35.93 -9.02 -24.07
CA ASP A 39 -34.48 -8.79 -23.92
C ASP A 39 -34.17 -7.65 -22.93
N PHE A 40 -34.94 -6.57 -23.00
CA PHE A 40 -34.84 -5.43 -22.09
C PHE A 40 -35.22 -5.82 -20.65
N PHE A 41 -36.27 -6.61 -20.50
CA PHE A 41 -36.77 -7.08 -19.21
C PHE A 41 -35.78 -8.02 -18.55
N GLU A 42 -35.25 -9.01 -19.29
CA GLU A 42 -34.17 -9.88 -18.83
C GLU A 42 -32.92 -9.09 -18.41
N ARG A 43 -32.53 -8.08 -19.20
CA ARG A 43 -31.42 -7.19 -18.83
C ARG A 43 -31.68 -6.46 -17.52
N THR A 44 -32.90 -5.99 -17.33
CA THR A 44 -33.30 -5.26 -16.12
C THR A 44 -33.24 -6.17 -14.89
N ILE A 45 -33.76 -7.40 -14.99
CA ILE A 45 -33.66 -8.41 -13.93
C ILE A 45 -32.19 -8.71 -13.62
N LEU A 46 -31.36 -8.92 -14.64
CA LEU A 46 -29.94 -9.22 -14.47
C LEU A 46 -29.21 -8.08 -13.75
N CYS A 47 -29.48 -6.83 -14.11
CA CYS A 47 -28.85 -5.66 -13.47
C CYS A 47 -29.20 -5.52 -11.99
N ASN A 48 -30.43 -5.90 -11.62
CA ASN A 48 -30.94 -5.84 -10.24
C ASN A 48 -30.61 -7.09 -9.41
N SER A 49 -30.09 -8.15 -10.05
CA SER A 49 -29.68 -9.37 -9.35
C SER A 49 -28.35 -9.19 -8.63
N LEU A 50 -28.16 -9.83 -7.46
CA LEU A 50 -26.93 -9.76 -6.66
C LEU A 50 -25.78 -10.64 -7.18
N VAL A 51 -25.67 -10.79 -8.50
CA VAL A 51 -24.70 -11.65 -9.18
C VAL A 51 -23.44 -10.90 -9.63
N TRP A 52 -23.39 -9.59 -9.39
CA TRP A 52 -22.28 -8.74 -9.81
C TRP A 52 -21.19 -8.68 -8.75
N SER A 53 -19.98 -8.38 -9.21
CA SER A 53 -18.83 -8.11 -8.37
C SER A 53 -18.10 -6.86 -8.85
N CYS A 54 -17.58 -6.08 -7.90
CA CYS A 54 -16.74 -4.93 -8.23
C CYS A 54 -15.39 -5.39 -8.79
N ALA A 55 -15.02 -4.99 -10.01
CA ALA A 55 -13.77 -5.43 -10.63
C ALA A 55 -12.51 -4.88 -9.93
N VAL A 56 -12.64 -3.80 -9.17
CA VAL A 56 -11.51 -3.15 -8.48
C VAL A 56 -11.30 -3.77 -7.09
N THR A 57 -12.35 -3.86 -6.27
CA THR A 57 -12.25 -4.37 -4.90
C THR A 57 -12.37 -5.89 -4.84
N GLY A 58 -13.03 -6.51 -5.83
CA GLY A 58 -13.42 -7.92 -5.82
C GLY A 58 -14.62 -8.23 -4.93
N ARG A 59 -15.30 -7.21 -4.36
CA ARG A 59 -16.48 -7.41 -3.52
C ARG A 59 -17.61 -8.06 -4.34
N PRO A 60 -18.10 -9.26 -3.96
CA PRO A 60 -19.21 -9.92 -4.64
C PRO A 60 -20.56 -9.51 -4.05
N GLY A 61 -21.64 -10.06 -4.61
CA GLY A 61 -22.98 -9.91 -4.05
C GLY A 61 -23.56 -8.51 -4.24
N LEU A 62 -23.25 -7.88 -5.38
CA LEU A 62 -23.69 -6.53 -5.70
C LEU A 62 -24.69 -6.59 -6.86
N THR A 63 -25.55 -5.60 -6.94
CA THR A 63 -26.23 -5.22 -8.19
C THR A 63 -25.24 -4.54 -9.14
N TYR A 64 -25.63 -4.37 -10.40
CA TYR A 64 -24.78 -3.72 -11.39
C TYR A 64 -24.42 -2.28 -10.99
N GLN A 65 -25.39 -1.51 -10.50
CA GLN A 65 -25.17 -0.12 -10.08
C GLN A 65 -24.27 -0.02 -8.84
N GLU A 66 -24.51 -0.85 -7.82
CA GLU A 66 -23.66 -0.88 -6.62
C GLU A 66 -22.22 -1.27 -6.96
N ALA A 67 -22.03 -2.19 -7.91
CA ALA A 67 -20.70 -2.54 -8.40
C ALA A 67 -20.02 -1.35 -9.09
N LEU A 68 -20.73 -0.58 -9.92
CA LEU A 68 -20.21 0.65 -10.53
C LEU A 68 -19.80 1.69 -9.48
N GLU A 69 -20.65 1.94 -8.49
CA GLU A 69 -20.38 2.89 -7.40
C GLU A 69 -19.19 2.43 -6.55
N SER A 70 -19.12 1.13 -6.25
CA SER A 70 -17.98 0.51 -5.56
C SER A 70 -16.68 0.70 -6.34
N GLU A 71 -16.70 0.48 -7.65
CA GLU A 71 -15.54 0.70 -8.51
C GLU A 71 -15.12 2.17 -8.53
N LYS A 72 -16.08 3.10 -8.65
CA LYS A 72 -15.83 4.56 -8.63
C LYS A 72 -15.16 4.97 -7.32
N ARG A 73 -15.73 4.56 -6.18
CA ARG A 73 -15.18 4.84 -4.84
C ARG A 73 -13.79 4.26 -4.67
N ALA A 74 -13.56 3.03 -5.14
CA ALA A 74 -12.26 2.38 -5.06
C ALA A 74 -11.19 3.11 -5.90
N ARG A 75 -11.54 3.57 -7.10
CA ARG A 75 -10.62 4.37 -7.94
C ARG A 75 -10.29 5.72 -7.31
N GLN A 76 -11.28 6.43 -6.76
CA GLN A 76 -11.06 7.70 -6.05
C GLN A 76 -10.14 7.50 -4.83
N ASN A 77 -10.39 6.44 -4.06
CA ASN A 77 -9.56 6.09 -2.90
C ASN A 77 -8.09 5.85 -3.33
N LEU A 78 -7.87 5.09 -4.41
CA LEU A 78 -6.54 4.84 -4.99
C LEU A 78 -5.85 6.10 -5.53
N GLN A 79 -6.58 7.03 -6.15
CA GLN A 79 -6.00 8.28 -6.65
C GLN A 79 -5.40 9.14 -5.53
N SER A 80 -5.96 9.06 -4.32
CA SER A 80 -5.47 9.75 -3.13
C SER A 80 -4.41 8.95 -2.34
N PHE A 81 -3.76 7.97 -2.96
CA PHE A 81 -2.68 7.22 -2.29
C PHE A 81 -1.47 8.13 -2.02
N PRO A 82 -0.91 8.16 -0.79
CA PRO A 82 0.18 9.06 -0.46
C PRO A 82 1.44 8.78 -1.30
N GLU A 83 1.84 9.74 -2.15
CA GLU A 83 3.03 9.63 -3.02
C GLU A 83 4.31 9.22 -2.26
N PRO A 84 4.59 9.74 -1.05
CA PRO A 84 5.77 9.36 -0.26
C PRO A 84 5.79 7.88 0.15
N LEU A 85 4.61 7.25 0.31
CA LEU A 85 4.49 5.86 0.74
C LEU A 85 4.57 4.86 -0.41
N ILE A 86 4.46 5.28 -1.67
CA ILE A 86 4.44 4.35 -2.81
C ILE A 86 5.71 3.52 -2.88
N ILE A 87 6.89 4.15 -2.82
CA ILE A 87 8.17 3.43 -2.90
C ILE A 87 8.40 2.56 -1.66
N PRO A 88 8.26 3.09 -0.42
CA PRO A 88 8.38 2.27 0.78
C PRO A 88 7.47 1.05 0.78
N VAL A 89 6.20 1.19 0.41
CA VAL A 89 5.25 0.07 0.36
C VAL A 89 5.70 -0.98 -0.65
N LEU A 90 6.07 -0.59 -1.87
CA LEU A 90 6.54 -1.55 -2.87
C LEU A 90 7.84 -2.24 -2.47
N TYR A 91 8.75 -1.49 -1.82
CA TYR A 91 9.99 -2.05 -1.29
C TYR A 91 9.71 -3.08 -0.21
N LEU A 92 8.87 -2.74 0.77
CA LEU A 92 8.46 -3.65 1.85
C LEU A 92 7.79 -4.91 1.32
N THR A 93 6.93 -4.81 0.30
CA THR A 93 6.30 -5.97 -0.34
C THR A 93 7.35 -7.02 -0.73
N ASN A 94 8.46 -6.60 -1.34
CA ASN A 94 9.51 -7.52 -1.79
C ASN A 94 10.27 -8.19 -0.63
N LEU A 95 10.18 -7.66 0.60
CA LEU A 95 10.82 -8.22 1.79
C LEU A 95 9.94 -9.19 2.57
N THR A 96 8.62 -9.17 2.37
CA THR A 96 7.67 -9.97 3.18
C THR A 96 7.63 -11.45 2.80
N HIS A 97 7.93 -11.81 1.55
CA HIS A 97 7.89 -13.18 1.03
C HIS A 97 6.59 -13.97 1.33
N ARG A 98 5.43 -13.31 1.43
CA ARG A 98 4.14 -13.99 1.69
C ARG A 98 3.47 -14.49 0.41
N SER A 99 2.67 -15.54 0.55
CA SER A 99 1.86 -16.13 -0.54
C SER A 99 0.49 -15.47 -0.70
N ARG A 100 -0.02 -14.79 0.34
CA ARG A 100 -1.38 -14.22 0.36
C ARG A 100 -1.35 -12.71 0.53
N LEU A 101 -2.22 -12.03 -0.23
CA LEU A 101 -2.22 -10.56 -0.31
C LEU A 101 -2.59 -9.91 1.02
N HIS A 102 -3.47 -10.55 1.80
CA HIS A 102 -3.88 -10.01 3.10
C HIS A 102 -2.73 -10.04 4.10
N GLU A 103 -1.88 -11.08 4.10
CA GLU A 103 -0.71 -11.17 4.97
C GLU A 103 0.28 -10.04 4.70
N ILE A 104 0.60 -9.78 3.43
CA ILE A 104 1.45 -8.63 3.04
C ILE A 104 0.82 -7.31 3.47
N CYS A 105 -0.49 -7.18 3.25
CA CYS A 105 -1.21 -5.97 3.65
C CYS A 105 -1.10 -5.74 5.16
N ASP A 106 -1.20 -6.79 5.97
CA ASP A 106 -1.12 -6.71 7.43
C ASP A 106 0.31 -6.37 7.88
N ASP A 107 1.32 -7.06 7.34
CA ASP A 107 2.74 -6.82 7.63
C ASP A 107 3.14 -5.36 7.30
N ILE A 108 2.82 -4.90 6.09
CA ILE A 108 3.15 -3.54 5.65
C ILE A 108 2.36 -2.51 6.45
N PHE A 109 1.07 -2.73 6.70
CA PHE A 109 0.27 -1.79 7.47
C PHE A 109 0.81 -1.64 8.89
N ALA A 110 1.18 -2.75 9.54
CA ALA A 110 1.78 -2.77 10.88
C ALA A 110 3.13 -2.07 10.92
N TYR A 111 3.94 -2.17 9.86
CA TYR A 111 5.23 -1.48 9.78
C TYR A 111 5.07 0.03 9.55
N VAL A 112 4.21 0.39 8.58
CA VAL A 112 4.03 1.77 8.13
C VAL A 112 3.32 2.61 9.19
N LYS A 113 2.33 2.07 9.91
CA LYS A 113 1.49 2.84 10.84
C LYS A 113 2.28 3.67 11.86
N ASP A 114 3.43 3.17 12.34
CA ASP A 114 4.22 3.77 13.43
C ASP A 114 5.55 4.39 12.96
N ARG A 115 5.82 4.41 11.65
CA ARG A 115 7.07 4.96 11.07
C ARG A 115 6.76 5.99 10.02
N TYR A 116 7.57 7.05 9.91
CA TYR A 116 7.38 8.12 8.93
C TYR A 116 8.43 8.05 7.82
N PHE A 117 8.08 8.51 6.63
CA PHE A 117 8.93 8.39 5.44
C PHE A 117 9.33 9.75 4.88
N VAL A 118 10.49 9.82 4.24
CA VAL A 118 10.96 11.06 3.57
C VAL A 118 9.92 11.54 2.56
N GLU A 119 9.73 12.85 2.49
CA GLU A 119 8.68 13.57 1.75
C GLU A 119 7.26 13.44 2.30
N GLU A 120 7.06 12.66 3.37
CA GLU A 120 5.76 12.56 4.01
C GLU A 120 5.37 13.87 4.70
N THR A 121 4.12 14.27 4.52
CA THR A 121 3.55 15.42 5.22
C THR A 121 2.84 14.96 6.48
N VAL A 122 3.25 15.52 7.62
CA VAL A 122 2.86 15.12 8.96
C VAL A 122 2.47 16.33 9.81
N GLU A 123 1.79 16.10 10.92
CA GLU A 123 1.55 17.11 11.95
C GLU A 123 2.56 16.93 13.08
N VAL A 124 3.29 17.99 13.39
CA VAL A 124 4.25 18.05 14.50
C VAL A 124 3.65 18.87 15.63
N ILE A 125 3.61 18.28 16.83
CA ILE A 125 3.18 18.94 18.05
C ILE A 125 4.40 19.61 18.69
N ARG A 126 4.37 20.93 18.84
CA ARG A 126 5.40 21.71 19.53
C ARG A 126 5.20 21.67 21.04
N ASN A 127 6.23 22.05 21.80
CA ASN A 127 6.20 22.09 23.26
C ASN A 127 5.09 23.00 23.83
N ASN A 128 4.68 24.04 23.08
CA ASN A 128 3.58 24.92 23.44
C ASN A 128 2.18 24.37 23.06
N GLY A 129 2.09 23.10 22.65
CA GLY A 129 0.85 22.45 22.22
C GLY A 129 0.40 22.78 20.80
N ALA A 130 1.05 23.74 20.12
CA ALA A 130 0.69 24.11 18.75
C ALA A 130 1.02 22.98 17.77
N ARG A 131 0.13 22.76 16.79
CA ARG A 131 0.32 21.79 15.71
C ARG A 131 0.80 22.49 14.45
N LEU A 132 1.81 21.94 13.82
CA LEU A 132 2.38 22.47 12.60
C LEU A 132 2.45 21.39 11.52
N GLN A 133 2.04 21.73 10.32
CA GLN A 133 2.24 20.86 9.17
C GLN A 133 3.69 20.92 8.72
N CYS A 134 4.35 19.77 8.70
CA CYS A 134 5.74 19.64 8.31
C CYS A 134 5.93 18.52 7.28
N ARG A 135 7.00 18.62 6.50
CA ARG A 135 7.49 17.58 5.59
C ARG A 135 8.70 16.88 6.23
N ILE A 136 8.73 15.55 6.21
CA ILE A 136 9.89 14.77 6.64
C ILE A 136 10.99 14.92 5.60
N LEU A 137 12.16 15.40 6.02
CA LEU A 137 13.36 15.49 5.17
C LEU A 137 14.27 14.29 5.36
N GLU A 138 14.39 13.80 6.59
CA GLU A 138 15.34 12.74 6.93
C GLU A 138 14.80 11.89 8.09
N VAL A 139 15.11 10.59 8.04
CA VAL A 139 14.81 9.62 9.09
C VAL A 139 16.12 9.27 9.80
N LEU A 140 16.22 9.58 11.08
CA LEU A 140 17.41 9.37 11.90
C LEU A 140 17.18 8.14 12.80
N PRO A 141 17.78 6.98 12.48
CA PRO A 141 17.68 5.81 13.34
C PRO A 141 18.37 6.09 14.69
N PRO A 142 17.99 5.36 15.75
CA PRO A 142 18.72 5.45 17.02
C PRO A 142 20.18 5.04 16.80
N SER A 143 21.11 5.80 17.37
CA SER A 143 22.52 5.43 17.38
C SER A 143 22.66 4.07 18.06
N HIS A 144 23.30 3.11 17.40
CA HIS A 144 23.69 1.85 18.03
C HIS A 144 24.67 2.18 19.17
N GLN A 145 24.18 2.29 20.41
CA GLN A 145 25.06 2.15 21.56
C GLN A 145 25.43 0.67 21.66
N ASN A 146 26.38 0.24 20.82
CA ASN A 146 27.18 -0.93 21.14
C ASN A 146 28.00 -0.53 22.37
N GLY A 147 27.48 -0.86 23.56
CA GLY A 147 28.21 -0.72 24.81
C GLY A 147 29.35 -1.72 24.86
N PHE A 148 30.51 -1.36 24.32
CA PHE A 148 31.83 -1.89 24.71
C PHE A 148 32.89 -0.83 24.40
N ALA A 149 32.93 0.23 25.21
CA ALA A 149 34.14 1.02 25.39
C ALA A 149 34.89 0.45 26.59
N ASN A 150 35.42 -0.77 26.46
CA ASN A 150 36.46 -1.30 27.36
C ASN A 150 37.77 -1.34 26.60
N GLY A 151 38.44 -0.19 26.54
CA GLY A 151 39.88 -0.17 26.38
C GLY A 151 40.51 -0.53 27.72
N HIS A 152 40.71 -1.82 27.96
CA HIS A 152 41.75 -2.28 28.90
C HIS A 152 42.36 -3.58 28.38
N VAL A 153 43.66 -3.49 28.13
CA VAL A 153 44.57 -4.56 27.73
C VAL A 153 44.87 -5.47 28.92
N SER A 154 44.76 -6.79 28.71
CA SER A 154 45.55 -7.85 29.37
C SER A 154 45.01 -9.20 28.87
N SER A 155 45.68 -9.85 27.93
CA SER A 155 46.76 -10.84 28.11
C SER A 155 46.26 -12.27 28.42
N VAL A 156 46.74 -13.21 27.60
CA VAL A 156 46.96 -14.65 27.85
C VAL A 156 45.74 -15.58 27.76
N ASP A 157 45.75 -16.36 26.67
CA ASP A 157 45.71 -17.83 26.60
C ASP A 157 44.62 -18.60 27.37
N GLY A 158 43.80 -19.37 26.63
CA GLY A 158 42.76 -20.19 27.22
C GLY A 158 41.78 -20.77 26.20
N GLU A 159 42.29 -21.65 25.36
CA GLU A 159 41.50 -22.53 24.50
C GLU A 159 40.58 -23.41 25.37
N THR A 160 39.27 -23.38 25.12
CA THR A 160 38.35 -24.39 25.68
C THR A 160 37.29 -24.70 24.64
N ILE A 161 37.59 -25.75 23.87
CA ILE A 161 36.65 -26.49 23.05
C ILE A 161 35.85 -27.37 24.00
N ILE A 162 34.54 -27.13 24.14
CA ILE A 162 33.62 -28.09 24.75
C ILE A 162 32.85 -28.77 23.62
N ILE A 163 33.33 -29.96 23.25
CA ILE A 163 32.56 -30.96 22.53
C ILE A 163 32.05 -31.93 23.59
N SER A 164 30.72 -32.02 23.77
CA SER A 164 30.11 -33.17 24.41
C SER A 164 29.05 -33.75 23.48
N ASP A 165 29.39 -34.96 23.07
CA ASP A 165 28.62 -36.01 22.41
C ASP A 165 27.52 -36.54 23.35
N SER A 166 26.27 -36.58 22.89
CA SER A 166 25.23 -37.44 23.46
C SER A 166 24.08 -37.58 22.46
N ASP A 167 24.00 -38.78 21.88
CA ASP A 167 22.88 -39.31 21.12
C ASP A 167 21.80 -39.80 22.10
N ASP A 168 20.59 -39.23 22.05
CA ASP A 168 19.36 -40.00 22.26
C ASP A 168 18.14 -39.27 21.67
N SER A 169 17.26 -40.06 21.07
CA SER A 169 16.19 -39.64 20.18
C SER A 169 14.87 -39.46 20.93
N GLU A 170 14.29 -38.25 20.94
CA GLU A 170 12.83 -38.09 21.14
C GLU A 170 12.30 -36.93 20.29
N THR A 171 11.45 -37.31 19.33
CA THR A 171 10.69 -36.48 18.41
C THR A 171 9.77 -35.50 19.15
N GLN A 172 10.08 -34.21 19.10
CA GLN A 172 9.09 -33.15 19.30
C GLN A 172 9.20 -32.08 18.22
N ASN A 173 8.12 -32.01 17.45
CA ASN A 173 7.89 -31.14 16.32
C ASN A 173 7.82 -29.67 16.80
N SER A 174 8.96 -29.02 16.90
CA SER A 174 9.05 -27.56 17.04
C SER A 174 9.73 -27.02 15.79
N SER A 175 8.90 -26.63 14.82
CA SER A 175 9.33 -25.87 13.65
C SER A 175 9.76 -24.47 14.09
N PHE A 176 10.96 -24.40 14.63
CA PHE A 176 11.69 -23.16 14.86
C PHE A 176 11.93 -22.50 13.50
N GLN A 177 11.30 -21.34 13.33
CA GLN A 177 11.54 -20.45 12.21
C GLN A 177 13.00 -20.01 12.23
N ASN A 178 13.77 -20.54 11.28
CA ASN A 178 15.15 -20.16 11.08
C ASN A 178 15.21 -18.81 10.36
N GLY A 179 15.54 -17.78 11.13
CA GLY A 179 15.73 -16.41 10.69
C GLY A 179 15.85 -15.56 11.93
N LYS A 180 17.10 -15.34 12.39
CA LYS A 180 17.45 -14.46 13.51
C LYS A 180 16.58 -13.19 13.42
N LYS A 181 15.54 -13.09 14.27
CA LYS A 181 14.79 -11.84 14.45
C LYS A 181 15.82 -10.85 14.97
N ARG A 182 16.35 -9.99 14.10
CA ARG A 182 16.91 -8.73 14.57
C ARG A 182 15.76 -8.09 15.32
N ASP A 183 15.89 -7.93 16.62
CA ASP A 183 14.85 -7.32 17.44
C ASP A 183 14.40 -6.04 16.73
N ALA A 184 13.11 -5.99 16.42
CA ALA A 184 12.57 -4.90 15.64
C ALA A 184 12.81 -3.60 16.42
N ILE A 185 13.64 -2.71 15.87
CA ILE A 185 13.95 -1.42 16.52
C ILE A 185 12.63 -0.70 16.78
N ASP A 186 12.40 -0.35 18.05
CA ASP A 186 11.22 0.37 18.49
C ASP A 186 11.05 1.65 17.66
N PRO A 187 9.92 1.82 16.93
CA PRO A 187 9.64 3.01 16.14
C PRO A 187 9.78 4.32 16.92
N LEU A 188 9.55 4.30 18.24
CA LEU A 188 9.59 5.50 19.07
C LEU A 188 11.02 6.03 19.31
N LEU A 189 12.04 5.19 19.09
CA LEU A 189 13.45 5.58 19.23
C LEU A 189 13.96 6.42 18.04
N PHE A 190 13.21 6.47 16.94
CA PHE A 190 13.57 7.25 15.77
C PHE A 190 13.38 8.76 16.01
N LYS A 191 14.29 9.54 15.42
CA LYS A 191 14.15 10.99 15.28
C LYS A 191 13.96 11.35 13.81
N TYR A 192 13.38 12.50 13.54
CA TYR A 192 13.08 12.94 12.18
C TYR A 192 13.48 14.39 12.00
N LYS A 193 14.18 14.68 10.90
CA LYS A 193 14.40 16.06 10.46
C LYS A 193 13.18 16.52 9.68
N VAL A 194 12.56 17.62 10.08
CA VAL A 194 11.31 18.11 9.52
C VAL A 194 11.39 19.57 9.11
N GLN A 195 10.67 19.93 8.06
CA GLN A 195 10.55 21.31 7.55
C GLN A 195 9.09 21.75 7.50
N PRO A 196 8.72 22.91 8.09
CA PRO A 196 7.37 23.45 8.01
C PRO A 196 6.92 23.75 6.58
N THR A 197 5.65 23.52 6.25
CA THR A 197 5.12 23.74 4.88
C THR A 197 4.62 25.15 4.61
N GLU A 198 4.10 25.87 5.62
CA GLU A 198 3.40 27.15 5.40
C GLU A 198 4.27 28.40 5.64
N LYS A 199 5.47 28.23 6.19
CA LYS A 199 6.39 29.34 6.47
C LYS A 199 7.80 28.89 6.10
N GLU A 200 8.21 29.25 4.89
CA GLU A 200 9.57 29.05 4.35
C GLU A 200 10.67 29.69 5.22
N LEU A 201 10.29 30.47 6.24
CA LEU A 201 11.16 31.15 7.21
C LEU A 201 11.50 30.34 8.48
N TYR A 202 10.89 29.16 8.69
CA TYR A 202 11.27 28.32 9.83
C TYR A 202 12.36 27.32 9.43
N GLU A 203 13.46 27.36 10.18
CA GLU A 203 14.54 26.40 10.04
C GLU A 203 14.05 24.95 10.26
N CYS A 204 14.77 24.02 9.64
CA CYS A 204 14.54 22.60 9.85
C CYS A 204 14.78 22.22 11.31
N ALA A 205 13.93 21.37 11.88
CA ALA A 205 14.07 20.91 13.25
C ALA A 205 14.20 19.39 13.31
N ILE A 206 14.86 18.88 14.35
CA ILE A 206 14.85 17.45 14.68
C ILE A 206 13.81 17.21 15.77
N VAL A 207 12.89 16.29 15.51
CA VAL A 207 11.81 15.94 16.44
C VAL A 207 11.76 14.43 16.71
N LYS A 208 11.27 14.06 17.89
CA LYS A 208 11.04 12.65 18.28
C LYS A 208 9.77 12.12 17.59
N ALA A 209 9.72 10.81 17.34
CA ALA A 209 8.54 10.13 16.80
C ALA A 209 7.24 10.46 17.56
N THR A 210 7.32 10.59 18.90
CA THR A 210 6.19 10.89 19.80
C THR A 210 5.54 12.26 19.54
N HIS A 211 6.24 13.19 18.90
CA HIS A 211 5.72 14.52 18.57
C HIS A 211 5.13 14.60 17.16
N ILE A 212 5.18 13.51 16.40
CA ILE A 212 4.70 13.46 15.02
C ILE A 212 3.40 12.65 15.01
N SER A 213 2.46 13.07 14.18
CA SER A 213 1.26 12.30 13.86
C SER A 213 0.90 12.41 12.38
N ARG A 214 0.27 11.38 11.83
CA ARG A 214 -0.33 11.41 10.49
C ARG A 214 -1.74 12.00 10.54
N ARG A 215 -2.11 12.68 9.46
CA ARG A 215 -3.52 13.02 9.20
C ARG A 215 -4.37 11.75 9.14
N LYS A 216 -5.53 11.78 9.80
CA LYS A 216 -6.48 10.66 9.80
C LYS A 216 -6.89 10.30 8.37
N HIS A 217 -7.13 9.02 8.12
CA HIS A 217 -7.61 8.47 6.84
C HIS A 217 -6.68 8.60 5.63
N LEU A 218 -5.48 9.19 5.80
CA LEU A 218 -4.50 9.33 4.70
C LEU A 218 -4.03 7.96 4.20
N PHE A 219 -3.77 7.03 5.12
CA PHE A 219 -3.34 5.66 4.86
C PHE A 219 -4.21 4.67 5.66
N SER A 220 -5.03 3.88 4.97
CA SER A 220 -5.90 2.84 5.58
C SER A 220 -5.56 1.46 5.03
N ARG A 221 -6.00 0.41 5.73
CA ARG A 221 -5.84 -0.99 5.29
C ARG A 221 -6.49 -1.23 3.93
N GLU A 222 -7.69 -0.70 3.72
CA GLU A 222 -8.42 -0.84 2.46
C GLU A 222 -7.67 -0.15 1.32
N LYS A 223 -7.15 1.05 1.56
CA LYS A 223 -6.36 1.81 0.58
C LYS A 223 -5.07 1.07 0.21
N LEU A 224 -4.35 0.54 1.21
CA LEU A 224 -3.17 -0.30 1.00
C LEU A 224 -3.50 -1.58 0.23
N LYS A 225 -4.55 -2.30 0.63
CA LYS A 225 -4.98 -3.54 -0.03
C LYS A 225 -5.29 -3.31 -1.51
N LEU A 226 -6.02 -2.23 -1.84
CA LEU A 226 -6.30 -1.86 -3.22
C LEU A 226 -5.02 -1.52 -3.99
N PHE A 227 -4.10 -0.78 -3.35
CA PHE A 227 -2.82 -0.42 -3.96
C PHE A 227 -2.01 -1.69 -4.29
N LEU A 228 -1.88 -2.62 -3.34
CA LEU A 228 -1.19 -3.89 -3.54
C LEU A 228 -1.86 -4.74 -4.62
N LYS A 229 -3.20 -4.85 -4.65
CA LYS A 229 -3.92 -5.54 -5.76
C LYS A 229 -3.54 -4.99 -7.14
N GLN A 230 -3.35 -3.67 -7.24
CA GLN A 230 -3.07 -3.01 -8.50
C GLN A 230 -1.60 -3.19 -8.94
N HIS A 231 -0.68 -3.37 -7.99
CA HIS A 231 0.76 -3.31 -8.21
C HIS A 231 1.50 -4.63 -7.97
N CYS A 232 0.84 -5.65 -7.45
CA CYS A 232 1.45 -6.94 -7.13
C CYS A 232 0.73 -8.09 -7.85
N GLU A 233 1.44 -9.21 -8.02
CA GLU A 233 0.92 -10.44 -8.60
C GLU A 233 1.57 -11.67 -7.96
N PRO A 234 0.88 -12.82 -7.90
CA PRO A 234 1.49 -14.06 -7.48
C PRO A 234 2.51 -14.54 -8.53
N GLN A 235 3.70 -14.88 -8.08
CA GLN A 235 4.79 -15.42 -8.88
C GLN A 235 5.60 -16.39 -8.02
N ASP A 236 5.76 -17.63 -8.48
CA ASP A 236 6.51 -18.69 -7.77
C ASP A 236 6.00 -18.95 -6.34
N GLY A 237 4.67 -18.93 -6.14
CA GLY A 237 4.05 -19.16 -4.84
C GLY A 237 4.13 -17.99 -3.84
N ILE A 238 4.79 -16.89 -4.19
CA ILE A 238 4.88 -15.67 -3.40
C ILE A 238 4.32 -14.47 -4.16
N ILE A 239 3.90 -13.42 -3.47
CA ILE A 239 3.43 -12.20 -4.12
C ILE A 239 4.61 -11.27 -4.36
N LYS A 240 4.80 -10.88 -5.63
CA LYS A 240 5.87 -9.97 -6.07
C LYS A 240 5.29 -8.69 -6.68
N VAL A 241 6.10 -7.63 -6.75
CA VAL A 241 5.73 -6.37 -7.41
C VAL A 241 5.83 -6.52 -8.93
N LYS A 242 4.79 -6.06 -9.65
CA LYS A 242 4.71 -6.07 -11.12
C LYS A 242 5.83 -5.22 -11.75
N VAL A 243 6.72 -5.85 -12.51
CA VAL A 243 7.92 -5.23 -13.12
C VAL A 243 7.60 -3.99 -13.98
N ILE A 244 6.53 -4.04 -14.78
CA ILE A 244 6.16 -3.00 -15.77
C ILE A 244 5.78 -1.66 -15.11
N ARG A 245 5.29 -1.66 -13.87
CA ARG A 245 4.80 -0.44 -13.20
C ARG A 245 5.88 0.27 -12.38
N THR A 246 6.87 -0.47 -11.93
CA THR A 246 8.02 0.03 -11.18
C THR A 246 8.83 1.02 -12.02
N VAL A 247 9.10 0.69 -13.29
CA VAL A 247 9.84 1.54 -14.25
C VAL A 247 9.12 2.86 -14.53
N LYS A 248 7.79 2.84 -14.73
CA LYS A 248 7.00 4.06 -14.98
C LYS A 248 6.97 4.99 -13.77
N LEU A 249 6.96 4.43 -12.56
CA LEU A 249 6.95 5.21 -11.32
C LEU A 249 8.30 5.89 -11.07
N PHE A 250 9.41 5.17 -11.29
CA PHE A 250 10.76 5.73 -11.23
C PHE A 250 11.01 6.78 -12.34
N ALA A 251 10.50 6.57 -13.55
CA ALA A 251 10.61 7.53 -14.66
C ALA A 251 9.85 8.84 -14.38
N ARG A 252 8.64 8.78 -13.80
CA ARG A 252 7.87 9.97 -13.41
C ARG A 252 8.58 10.80 -12.34
N LYS A 253 9.23 10.17 -11.35
CA LYS A 253 10.02 10.89 -10.33
C LYS A 253 11.29 11.54 -10.90
N LYS A 254 12.00 10.89 -11.84
CA LYS A 254 13.13 11.53 -12.54
C LYS A 254 12.70 12.80 -13.29
N LYS A 255 11.52 12.79 -13.92
CA LYS A 255 10.96 13.96 -14.62
C LYS A 255 10.54 15.08 -13.65
N LYS A 256 9.91 14.74 -12.52
CA LYS A 256 9.51 15.71 -11.48
C LYS A 256 10.72 16.35 -10.78
N LYS A 257 11.79 15.58 -10.50
CA LYS A 257 13.07 16.11 -9.96
C LYS A 257 13.82 17.02 -10.92
N ARG A 258 13.77 16.76 -12.23
CA ARG A 258 14.37 17.63 -13.26
C ARG A 258 13.61 18.95 -13.36
N ASN A 259 12.28 18.92 -13.41
CA ASN A 259 11.47 20.14 -13.49
C ASN A 259 11.51 21.00 -12.21
N SER A 260 11.86 20.44 -11.05
CA SER A 260 12.08 21.21 -9.81
C SER A 260 13.53 21.72 -9.66
N GLY A 261 14.43 21.34 -10.57
CA GLY A 261 15.84 21.73 -10.56
C GLY A 261 16.19 22.90 -11.49
N ASP A 262 15.29 23.28 -12.41
CA ASP A 262 15.48 24.35 -13.39
C ASP A 262 14.85 25.68 -12.95
N ILE A 263 15.09 26.08 -11.69
CA ILE A 263 15.06 27.49 -11.29
C ILE A 263 16.38 27.77 -10.58
N LYS A 264 17.43 27.94 -11.38
CA LYS A 264 18.67 28.63 -11.01
C LYS A 264 19.16 29.41 -12.24
N LEU A 265 18.68 30.64 -12.38
CA LEU A 265 19.44 31.89 -12.18
C LEU A 265 18.47 33.06 -12.38
#